data_AF-A0A0C3AH04-F1
#
_entry.id   AF-A0A0C3AH04-F1
#
_cell.length_a   1.000
_cell.length_b   1.000
_cell.length_c   1.000
_cell.angle_alpha   90.00
_cell.angle_beta   90.00
_cell.angle_gamma   90.00
#
_symmetry.space_group_name_H-M   'P 1'
#
loop_
_entity.id
_entity.type
_entity.pdbx_description
1 polymer ?
#
loop_
_entity_poly.entity_id
_entity_poly.type
_entity_poly.pdbx_seq_one_letter_code
_entity_poly.pdbx_strand_id
1 'polypeptide(L)'
;WLVGPAGSGKSMIAHTIAQQYDKEEYGQNSLTFSFFFSRRHCDHSDVTKLFPTFAYQLAGALPLVQQPMLAALTKDPTIPHQRLELQFRKLIGDHVLSIIRSVSPMIIVIDGLDECGSRDHVKQLIQHLVGALPNLLFQILFTSRPEAYLKAIFAGPSIINKIT
;
A
#
# COMPACT_ATOMS: atom_id res chain seq x y z
N TRP A 1 -10.80 -3.52 6.26
CA TRP A 1 -10.57 -2.18 6.84
C TRP A 1 -10.89 -2.24 8.32
N LEU A 2 -9.94 -1.86 9.18
CA LEU A 2 -10.07 -1.85 10.64
C LEU A 2 -10.29 -0.42 11.15
N VAL A 3 -11.42 -0.19 11.83
CA VAL A 3 -11.87 1.16 12.22
C VAL A 3 -12.02 1.27 13.72
N GLY A 4 -11.59 2.39 14.30
CA GLY A 4 -11.75 2.62 15.74
C GLY A 4 -11.10 3.92 16.23
N PRO A 5 -11.43 4.35 17.46
CA PRO A 5 -10.93 5.60 18.03
C PRO A 5 -9.41 5.57 18.28
N ALA A 6 -8.80 6.72 18.55
CA ALA A 6 -7.39 6.78 18.95
C ALA A 6 -7.14 5.95 20.22
N GLY A 7 -5.99 5.30 20.32
CA GLY A 7 -5.64 4.44 21.46
C GLY A 7 -6.29 3.05 21.48
N SER A 8 -7.15 2.70 20.50
CA SER A 8 -7.82 1.40 20.47
C SER A 8 -6.95 0.22 19.99
N GLY A 9 -5.63 0.38 19.90
CA GLY A 9 -4.71 -0.70 19.49
C GLY A 9 -4.66 -1.03 17.99
N LYS A 10 -5.28 -0.25 17.09
CA LYS A 10 -5.26 -0.54 15.63
C LYS A 10 -3.86 -0.64 15.04
N SER A 11 -3.00 0.33 15.34
CA SER A 11 -1.61 0.35 14.89
C SER A 11 -0.82 -0.82 15.45
N MET A 12 -1.11 -1.24 16.69
CA MET A 12 -0.51 -2.44 17.28
C MET A 12 -0.87 -3.68 16.45
N ILE A 13 -2.16 -3.87 16.13
CA ILE A 13 -2.62 -4.97 15.28
C ILE A 13 -1.95 -4.90 13.89
N ALA A 14 -1.91 -3.72 13.27
CA ALA A 14 -1.27 -3.52 11.97
C ALA A 14 0.23 -3.89 11.99
N HIS A 15 0.96 -3.44 13.01
CA HIS A 15 2.36 -3.80 13.22
C HIS A 15 2.56 -5.29 13.44
N THR A 16 1.73 -5.92 14.30
CA THR A 16 1.81 -7.36 14.55
C THR A 16 1.60 -8.16 13.27
N ILE A 17 0.58 -7.81 12.47
CA ILE A 17 0.33 -8.47 11.18
C ILE A 17 1.52 -8.27 10.25
N ALA A 18 2.00 -7.04 10.06
CA ALA A 18 3.15 -6.77 9.21
C ALA A 18 4.38 -7.59 9.64
N GLN A 19 4.68 -7.66 10.93
CA GLN A 19 5.81 -8.45 11.46
C GLN A 19 5.63 -9.96 11.31
N GLN A 20 4.40 -10.47 11.48
CA GLN A 20 4.13 -11.90 11.33
C GLN A 20 4.37 -12.38 9.90
N TYR A 21 4.00 -11.56 8.92
CA TYR A 21 4.18 -11.90 7.50
C TYR A 21 5.52 -11.48 6.91
N ASP A 22 6.27 -10.61 7.59
CA ASP A 22 7.67 -10.32 7.26
C ASP A 22 8.63 -11.40 7.80
N LYS A 23 8.26 -12.08 8.89
CA LYS A 23 9.02 -13.22 9.41
C LYS A 23 8.72 -14.49 8.63
N GLU A 24 9.75 -15.26 8.33
CA GLU A 24 9.69 -16.59 7.68
C GLU A 24 8.82 -17.61 8.43
N GLU A 25 8.42 -17.32 9.68
CA GLU A 25 7.72 -18.20 10.63
C GLU A 25 6.34 -18.66 10.15
N TYR A 26 5.67 -17.91 9.26
CA TYR A 26 4.38 -18.32 8.64
C TYR A 26 4.52 -19.06 7.30
N GLY A 27 5.74 -19.45 6.93
CA GLY A 27 6.03 -20.18 5.71
C GLY A 27 6.40 -19.25 4.57
N GLN A 28 7.70 -19.14 4.36
CA GLN A 28 8.55 -18.72 3.21
C GLN A 28 8.02 -17.98 1.97
N ASN A 29 6.74 -17.68 1.77
CA ASN A 29 6.27 -17.25 0.46
C ASN A 29 5.56 -15.89 0.44
N SER A 30 5.05 -15.32 1.54
CA SER A 30 4.23 -14.10 1.40
C SER A 30 5.09 -12.84 1.24
N LEU A 31 4.82 -12.04 0.20
CA LEU A 31 5.42 -10.70 0.09
C LEU A 31 4.69 -9.74 1.03
N THR A 32 5.42 -8.96 1.81
CA THR A 32 4.80 -7.97 2.71
C THR A 32 5.20 -6.57 2.30
N PHE A 33 4.21 -5.69 2.17
CA PHE A 33 4.42 -4.25 2.08
C PHE A 33 3.72 -3.60 3.27
N SER A 34 4.44 -2.72 3.98
CA SER A 34 3.85 -1.97 5.08
C SER A 34 4.20 -0.49 5.02
N PHE A 35 3.21 0.35 5.30
CA PHE A 35 3.35 1.80 5.39
C PHE A 35 2.52 2.34 6.55
N PHE A 36 3.16 3.06 7.45
CA PHE A 36 2.53 3.59 8.65
C PHE A 36 2.49 5.11 8.56
N PHE A 37 1.28 5.66 8.39
CA PHE A 37 1.09 7.10 8.43
C PHE A 37 1.24 7.62 9.86
N SER A 38 1.86 8.79 10.00
CA SER A 38 1.98 9.47 11.29
C SER A 38 2.01 10.97 11.11
N ARG A 39 1.17 11.71 11.83
CA ARG A 39 1.26 13.18 11.90
C ARG A 39 2.46 13.67 12.71
N ARG A 40 3.08 12.80 13.52
CA ARG A 40 4.22 13.17 14.37
C ARG A 40 5.53 13.26 13.60
N HIS A 41 5.59 12.62 12.43
CA HIS A 41 6.73 12.64 11.54
C HIS A 41 6.28 13.17 10.19
N CYS A 42 6.72 14.36 9.80
CA CYS A 42 6.32 15.02 8.54
C CYS A 42 6.43 14.09 7.33
N ASP A 43 7.50 13.28 7.27
CA ASP A 43 7.73 12.30 6.22
C ASP A 43 6.70 11.17 6.17
N HIS A 44 6.10 10.83 7.30
CA HIS A 44 5.07 9.79 7.41
C HIS A 44 3.65 10.34 7.25
N SER A 45 3.47 11.65 7.05
CA SER A 45 2.16 12.23 6.72
C SER A 45 1.95 12.39 5.21
N ASP A 46 3.03 12.26 4.43
CA ASP A 46 3.07 12.47 2.99
C ASP A 46 2.84 11.17 2.21
N VAL A 47 1.61 11.05 1.71
CA VAL A 47 1.17 9.94 0.84
C VAL A 47 1.97 9.79 -0.44
N THR A 48 2.59 10.85 -0.96
CA THR A 48 3.41 10.77 -2.18
C THR A 48 4.65 9.91 -1.99
N LYS A 49 5.00 9.58 -0.74
CA LYS A 49 6.10 8.65 -0.44
C LYS A 49 5.68 7.18 -0.50
N LEU A 50 4.38 6.87 -0.51
CA LEU A 50 3.89 5.50 -0.39
C LEU A 50 4.35 4.61 -1.55
N PHE A 51 4.15 5.00 -2.80
CA PHE A 51 4.53 4.17 -3.95
C PHE A 51 6.05 4.08 -4.16
N PRO A 52 6.85 5.13 -3.95
CA PRO A 52 8.30 5.01 -3.88
C PRO A 52 8.77 4.05 -2.79
N THR A 53 8.21 4.13 -1.59
CA THR A 53 8.51 3.19 -0.50
C THR A 53 8.07 1.76 -0.84
N PHE A 54 6.92 1.60 -1.49
CA PHE A 54 6.45 0.31 -1.96
C PHE A 54 7.40 -0.29 -2.98
N ALA A 55 7.81 0.48 -4.00
CA ALA A 55 8.78 0.03 -4.98
C ALA A 55 10.11 -0.38 -4.32
N TYR A 56 10.60 0.41 -3.36
CA TYR A 56 11.81 0.10 -2.61
C TYR A 56 11.70 -1.21 -1.81
N GLN A 57 10.63 -1.37 -1.00
CA GLN A 57 10.42 -2.60 -0.23
C GLN A 57 10.26 -3.82 -1.14
N LEU A 58 9.52 -3.67 -2.23
CA LEU A 58 9.29 -4.75 -3.19
C LEU A 58 10.57 -5.14 -3.93
N ALA A 59 11.40 -4.18 -4.33
CA ALA A 59 12.71 -4.44 -4.93
C ALA A 59 13.64 -5.19 -3.97
N GLY A 60 13.58 -4.91 -2.67
CA GLY A 60 14.32 -5.64 -1.64
C GLY A 60 13.85 -7.09 -1.47
N ALA A 61 12.53 -7.31 -1.49
CA ALA A 61 11.92 -8.62 -1.27
C ALA A 61 11.90 -9.51 -2.52
N LEU A 62 11.82 -8.91 -3.72
CA LEU A 62 11.65 -9.64 -4.98
C LEU A 62 12.68 -9.17 -6.03
N PRO A 63 13.82 -9.87 -6.17
CA PRO A 63 14.86 -9.50 -7.12
C PRO A 63 14.38 -9.34 -8.57
N LEU A 64 13.34 -10.08 -8.97
CA LEU A 64 12.76 -10.04 -10.32
C LEU A 64 12.22 -8.66 -10.72
N VAL A 65 11.83 -7.82 -9.76
CA VAL A 65 11.29 -6.48 -10.05
C VAL A 65 12.36 -5.37 -10.01
N GLN A 66 13.57 -5.67 -9.51
CA GLN A 66 14.63 -4.68 -9.32
C GLN A 66 15.03 -4.01 -10.65
N GLN A 67 15.34 -4.81 -11.66
CA GLN A 67 15.77 -4.30 -12.97
C GLN A 67 14.68 -3.48 -13.67
N PRO A 68 13.42 -3.94 -13.77
CA PRO A 68 12.33 -3.13 -14.30
C PRO A 68 12.15 -1.77 -13.59
N MET A 69 12.17 -1.77 -12.24
CA MET A 69 12.00 -0.55 -11.46
C MET A 69 13.19 0.40 -11.61
N LEU A 70 14.40 -0.13 -11.59
CA LEU A 70 15.62 0.65 -11.79
C LEU A 70 15.61 1.29 -13.18
N ALA A 71 15.28 0.53 -14.23
CA ALA A 71 15.17 1.07 -15.58
C ALA A 71 14.12 2.19 -15.69
N ALA A 72 12.98 2.05 -15.02
CA ALA A 72 11.96 3.09 -14.96
C ALA A 72 12.48 4.37 -14.29
N LEU A 73 13.18 4.24 -13.15
CA LEU A 73 13.79 5.35 -12.43
C LEU A 73 14.97 5.99 -13.18
N THR A 74 15.79 5.22 -13.87
CA THR A 74 16.88 5.73 -14.71
C THR A 74 16.33 6.53 -15.88
N LYS A 75 15.23 6.06 -16.49
CA LYS A 75 14.57 6.75 -17.60
C LYS A 75 13.88 8.04 -17.15
N ASP A 76 13.31 8.05 -15.96
CA ASP A 76 12.65 9.23 -15.39
C ASP A 76 12.92 9.33 -13.88
N PRO A 77 14.00 10.05 -13.49
CA PRO A 77 14.36 10.21 -12.08
C PRO A 77 13.35 11.03 -11.27
N THR A 78 12.41 11.71 -11.93
CA THR A 78 11.43 12.57 -11.25
C THR A 78 10.22 11.80 -10.73
N ILE A 79 10.09 10.51 -11.08
CA ILE A 79 8.95 9.66 -10.70
C ILE A 79 8.56 9.80 -9.22
N PRO A 80 9.48 9.73 -8.23
CA PRO A 80 9.12 9.83 -6.82
C PRO A 80 8.46 11.15 -6.40
N HIS A 81 8.59 12.19 -7.22
CA HIS A 81 8.01 13.51 -6.99
C HIS A 81 6.80 13.81 -7.89
N GLN A 82 6.40 12.86 -8.74
CA GLN A 82 5.21 12.98 -9.58
C GLN A 82 3.93 12.69 -8.78
N ARG A 83 2.78 12.94 -9.41
CA ARG A 83 1.46 12.60 -8.86
C ARG A 83 1.35 11.10 -8.58
N LEU A 84 0.56 10.74 -7.56
CA LEU A 84 0.36 9.35 -7.12
C LEU A 84 0.02 8.38 -8.25
N GLU A 85 -0.87 8.78 -9.16
CA GLU A 85 -1.24 7.97 -10.33
C GLU A 85 -0.02 7.62 -11.19
N LEU A 86 0.87 8.59 -11.45
CA LEU A 86 2.06 8.39 -12.27
C LEU A 86 3.09 7.54 -11.54
N GLN A 87 3.27 7.76 -10.23
CA GLN A 87 4.13 6.90 -9.40
C GLN A 87 3.65 5.45 -9.46
N PHE A 88 2.36 5.21 -9.20
CA PHE A 88 1.77 3.87 -9.24
C PHE A 88 1.96 3.22 -10.61
N ARG A 89 1.56 3.92 -11.68
CA ARG A 89 1.64 3.37 -13.04
C ARG A 89 3.06 3.04 -13.47
N LYS A 90 4.04 3.91 -13.15
CA LYS A 90 5.42 3.76 -13.61
C LYS A 90 6.26 2.83 -12.73
N LEU A 91 6.01 2.78 -11.42
CA LEU A 91 6.77 1.94 -10.49
C LEU A 91 6.11 0.58 -10.26
N ILE A 92 4.78 0.56 -10.11
CA ILE A 92 4.05 -0.62 -9.66
C ILE A 92 3.23 -1.27 -10.77
N GLY A 93 2.76 -0.52 -11.78
CA GLY A 93 1.72 -0.88 -12.77
C GLY A 93 1.72 -2.29 -13.40
N ASP A 94 1.10 -2.46 -14.56
CA ASP A 94 0.73 -3.82 -15.01
C ASP A 94 1.89 -4.81 -15.12
N HIS A 95 3.09 -4.34 -15.49
CA HIS A 95 4.28 -5.19 -15.59
C HIS A 95 4.74 -5.72 -14.24
N VAL A 96 4.98 -4.86 -13.24
CA VAL A 96 5.42 -5.30 -11.92
C VAL A 96 4.33 -6.10 -11.23
N LEU A 97 3.06 -5.66 -11.32
CA LEU A 97 1.93 -6.45 -10.83
C LEU A 97 1.91 -7.85 -11.45
N SER A 98 2.17 -8.00 -12.76
CA SER A 98 2.21 -9.32 -13.44
C SER A 98 3.24 -10.27 -12.83
N ILE A 99 4.42 -9.75 -12.49
CA ILE A 99 5.49 -10.52 -11.85
C ILE A 99 5.04 -10.94 -10.45
N ILE A 100 4.51 -10.02 -9.63
CA ILE A 100 4.05 -10.35 -8.27
C ILE A 100 2.98 -11.46 -8.32
N ARG A 101 2.03 -11.41 -9.28
CA ARG A 101 0.97 -12.45 -9.39
C ARG A 101 1.55 -13.85 -9.58
N SER A 102 2.69 -13.96 -10.25
CA SER A 102 3.31 -15.24 -10.58
C SER A 102 4.15 -15.83 -9.45
N VAL A 103 4.51 -15.02 -8.46
CA VAL A 103 5.43 -15.42 -7.39
C VAL A 103 4.66 -15.89 -6.17
N SER A 104 3.80 -15.03 -5.59
CA SER A 104 3.17 -15.35 -4.32
C SER A 104 2.07 -14.37 -3.89
N PRO A 105 1.22 -14.74 -2.90
CA PRO A 105 0.36 -13.78 -2.22
C PRO A 105 1.15 -12.60 -1.64
N MET A 106 0.53 -11.43 -1.65
CA MET A 106 1.09 -10.23 -1.03
C MET A 106 0.15 -9.67 0.02
N ILE A 107 0.71 -9.23 1.13
CA ILE A 107 -0.03 -8.57 2.20
C ILE A 107 0.39 -7.11 2.22
N ILE A 108 -0.60 -6.23 2.11
CA ILE A 108 -0.40 -4.78 2.15
C ILE A 108 -1.01 -4.27 3.46
N VAL A 109 -0.18 -3.67 4.31
CA VAL A 109 -0.61 -3.05 5.56
C VAL A 109 -0.41 -1.55 5.44
N ILE A 110 -1.51 -0.79 5.51
CA ILE A 110 -1.49 0.67 5.52
C ILE A 110 -2.21 1.16 6.76
N ASP A 111 -1.42 1.65 7.73
CA ASP A 111 -1.92 2.13 9.01
C ASP A 111 -2.13 3.65 9.00
N GLY A 112 -3.23 4.11 9.59
CA GLY A 112 -3.46 5.53 9.86
C GLY A 112 -3.90 6.35 8.65
N LEU A 113 -4.82 5.86 7.81
CA LEU A 113 -5.29 6.64 6.64
C LEU A 113 -5.82 8.04 7.00
N ASP A 114 -6.40 8.23 8.18
CA ASP A 114 -6.85 9.53 8.68
C ASP A 114 -5.70 10.49 9.06
N GLU A 115 -4.49 9.97 9.16
CA GLU A 115 -3.26 10.73 9.40
C GLU A 115 -2.58 11.18 8.10
N CYS A 116 -3.09 10.74 6.94
CA CYS A 116 -2.70 11.27 5.65
C CYS A 116 -3.24 12.71 5.48
N GLY A 117 -2.36 13.64 5.11
CA GLY A 117 -2.71 15.06 5.01
C GLY A 117 -3.73 15.42 3.92
N SER A 118 -3.99 14.56 2.93
CA SER A 118 -4.85 14.86 1.77
C SER A 118 -5.92 13.79 1.52
N ARG A 119 -7.19 14.16 1.65
CA ARG A 119 -8.34 13.27 1.42
C ARG A 119 -8.42 12.75 -0.01
N ASP A 120 -8.11 13.61 -0.99
CA ASP A 120 -8.13 13.23 -2.41
C ASP A 120 -7.03 12.23 -2.73
N HIS A 121 -5.85 12.41 -2.12
CA HIS A 121 -4.76 11.45 -2.26
C HIS A 121 -5.07 10.11 -1.61
N VAL A 122 -5.72 10.09 -0.43
CA VAL A 122 -6.19 8.83 0.19
C VAL A 122 -7.17 8.11 -0.73
N LYS A 123 -8.10 8.84 -1.34
CA LYS A 123 -9.05 8.26 -2.30
C LYS A 123 -8.33 7.65 -3.50
N GLN A 124 -7.40 8.38 -4.13
CA GLN A 124 -6.60 7.87 -5.25
C GLN A 124 -5.78 6.64 -4.85
N LEU A 125 -5.12 6.67 -3.69
CA LEU A 125 -4.37 5.54 -3.14
C LEU A 125 -5.23 4.28 -3.03
N ILE A 126 -6.38 4.39 -2.35
CA ILE A 126 -7.32 3.27 -2.17
C ILE A 126 -7.79 2.76 -3.53
N GLN A 127 -8.13 3.65 -4.47
CA GLN A 127 -8.57 3.27 -5.80
C GLN A 127 -7.50 2.56 -6.62
N HIS A 128 -6.24 3.00 -6.56
CA HIS A 128 -5.14 2.34 -7.28
C HIS A 128 -4.84 0.96 -6.69
N LEU A 129 -4.74 0.86 -5.36
CA LEU A 129 -4.47 -0.40 -4.69
C LEU A 129 -5.60 -1.39 -4.94
N VAL A 130 -6.84 -1.03 -4.59
CA VAL A 130 -8.01 -1.90 -4.79
C VAL A 130 -8.32 -2.14 -6.27
N GLY A 131 -8.00 -1.16 -7.13
CA GLY A 131 -8.05 -1.27 -8.59
C GLY A 131 -7.20 -2.42 -9.12
N ALA A 132 -6.00 -2.60 -8.57
CA ALA A 132 -5.03 -3.63 -8.96
C ALA A 132 -5.37 -5.04 -8.44
N LEU A 133 -6.21 -5.14 -7.40
CA LEU A 133 -6.54 -6.38 -6.70
C LEU A 133 -7.39 -7.45 -7.40
N PRO A 134 -8.28 -7.19 -8.39
CA PRO A 134 -9.23 -8.21 -8.84
C PRO A 134 -8.57 -9.43 -9.49
N ASN A 135 -7.27 -9.38 -9.76
CA ASN A 135 -6.50 -10.44 -10.41
C ASN A 135 -5.38 -10.99 -9.49
N LEU A 136 -5.50 -10.85 -8.17
CA LEU A 136 -4.36 -11.00 -7.26
C LEU A 136 -4.70 -11.63 -5.91
N LEU A 137 -3.83 -12.54 -5.43
CA LEU A 137 -3.86 -13.11 -4.07
C LEU A 137 -3.39 -12.10 -3.02
N PHE A 138 -3.95 -10.88 -3.03
CA PHE A 138 -3.50 -9.80 -2.17
C PHE A 138 -4.49 -9.60 -1.02
N GLN A 139 -3.98 -9.51 0.21
CA GLN A 139 -4.79 -9.08 1.36
C GLN A 139 -4.37 -7.67 1.78
N ILE A 140 -5.30 -6.72 1.74
CA ILE A 140 -5.03 -5.35 2.17
C ILE A 140 -5.68 -5.06 3.53
N LEU A 141 -4.86 -4.72 4.50
CA LEU A 141 -5.28 -4.13 5.76
C LEU A 141 -5.10 -2.61 5.73
N PHE A 142 -6.21 -1.90 5.70
CA PHE A 142 -6.25 -0.48 6.02
C PHE A 142 -6.68 -0.28 7.47
N THR A 143 -6.07 0.67 8.19
CA THR A 143 -6.59 1.16 9.47
C THR A 143 -6.91 2.65 9.42
N SER A 144 -7.91 3.07 10.20
CA SER A 144 -8.16 4.50 10.42
C SER A 144 -9.09 4.78 11.61
N ARG A 145 -9.21 6.06 11.96
CA ARG A 145 -10.37 6.61 12.68
C ARG A 145 -11.64 6.58 11.82
N PRO A 146 -12.84 6.64 12.43
CA PRO A 146 -14.13 6.58 11.72
C PRO A 146 -14.51 7.91 11.03
N GLU A 147 -13.58 8.50 10.27
CA GLU A 147 -13.78 9.75 9.53
C GLU A 147 -14.86 9.58 8.45
N ALA A 148 -15.75 10.58 8.32
CA ALA A 148 -16.89 10.49 7.41
C ALA A 148 -16.47 10.30 5.94
N TYR A 149 -15.39 10.95 5.50
CA TYR A 149 -14.89 10.81 4.14
C TYR A 149 -14.33 9.41 3.84
N LEU A 150 -13.68 8.75 4.83
CA LEU A 150 -13.19 7.38 4.69
C LEU A 150 -14.36 6.40 4.63
N LYS A 151 -15.37 6.57 5.49
CA LYS A 151 -16.61 5.79 5.42
C LYS A 151 -17.25 5.87 4.03
N ALA A 152 -17.32 7.08 3.45
CA ALA A 152 -17.86 7.27 2.11
C ALA A 152 -17.02 6.58 1.02
N ILE A 153 -15.69 6.60 1.12
CA ILE A 153 -14.80 5.90 0.18
C ILE A 153 -14.99 4.38 0.26
N PHE A 154 -14.96 3.82 1.47
CA PHE A 154 -15.11 2.37 1.68
C PHE A 154 -16.53 1.86 1.44
N ALA A 155 -17.55 2.71 1.55
CA ALA A 155 -18.92 2.40 1.14
C ALA A 155 -19.14 2.50 -0.39
N GLY A 156 -18.13 2.93 -1.15
CA GLY A 156 -18.22 3.04 -2.60
C GLY A 156 -18.32 1.67 -3.29
N PRO A 157 -19.14 1.52 -4.34
CA PRO A 157 -19.35 0.24 -5.03
C PRO A 157 -18.07 -0.34 -5.65
N SER A 158 -17.10 0.51 -6.00
CA SER A 158 -15.79 0.10 -6.51
C SER A 158 -14.90 -0.61 -5.50
N ILE A 159 -15.21 -0.50 -4.20
CA ILE A 159 -14.41 -1.04 -3.10
C ILE A 159 -15.11 -2.22 -2.42
N ILE A 160 -16.42 -2.10 -2.16
CA ILE A 160 -17.23 -3.16 -1.51
C ILE A 160 -17.11 -4.49 -2.26
N ASN A 161 -17.21 -4.48 -3.58
CA ASN A 161 -17.19 -5.70 -4.41
C ASN A 161 -15.81 -6.39 -4.49
N LYS A 162 -14.78 -5.84 -3.83
CA LYS A 162 -13.40 -6.34 -3.88
C LYS A 162 -12.78 -6.62 -2.50
N ILE A 163 -13.51 -6.32 -1.42
CA ILE A 163 -13.07 -6.55 -0.03
C ILE A 163 -13.85 -7.70 0.64
N THR A 164 -14.84 -8.27 -0.06
CA THR A 164 -15.62 -9.44 0.37
C THR A 164 -15.03 -10.70 -0.24
#